data_AF-A0A946YHB6-F1
#
_entry.id   AF-A0A946YHB6-F1
#
_cell.length_a   1.000
_cell.length_b   1.000
_cell.length_c   1.000
_cell.angle_alpha   90.00
_cell.angle_beta   90.00
_cell.angle_gamma   90.00
#
_symmetry.space_group_name_H-M   'P 1'
#
loop_
_entity.id
_entity.type
_entity.pdbx_description
1 polymer ?
#
loop_
_entity_poly.entity_id
_entity_poly.type
_entity_poly.pdbx_seq_one_letter_code
_entity_poly.pdbx_strand_id
1 'polypeptide(L)'
;MRPDRANRSAPIQPQSAALGGKINMLASRAKEIPNQRAIRFIIENDSSPVSYAEAIHQWQNDADFREFFISTLINSPFLAYRWETPPVTIATADQPFEFVLLDSPDIAVDSDPTPFFEHFVDKEPEEIVEFRSLGGDSILVAPCPDIALTDYGHLAAYLRNS
;
A
#
# COMPACT_ATOMS: atom_id res chain seq x y z
N MET A 1 36.64 11.72 26.42
CA MET A 1 36.84 11.19 25.06
C MET A 1 35.70 10.20 24.80
N ARG A 2 34.62 10.63 24.13
CA ARG A 2 33.46 9.79 23.78
C ARG A 2 33.56 9.49 22.28
N PRO A 3 33.40 8.25 21.80
CA PRO A 3 33.30 8.01 20.37
C PRO A 3 31.85 8.15 19.92
N ASP A 4 31.64 8.98 18.89
CA ASP A 4 30.43 9.04 18.08
C ASP A 4 30.21 7.71 17.34
N ARG A 5 29.03 7.11 17.49
CA ARG A 5 28.53 6.06 16.59
C ARG A 5 27.54 6.69 15.63
N ALA A 6 28.03 7.04 14.44
CA ALA A 6 27.17 7.32 13.29
C ALA A 6 26.59 5.98 12.79
N ASN A 7 25.32 5.73 13.08
CA ASN A 7 24.55 4.63 12.51
C ASN A 7 24.00 5.11 11.15
N ARG A 8 24.68 4.76 10.05
CA ARG A 8 24.16 4.97 8.69
C ARG A 8 23.47 3.69 8.24
N SER A 9 22.14 3.73 8.15
CA SER A 9 21.33 2.69 7.54
C SER A 9 21.72 2.54 6.05
N ALA A 10 22.03 1.31 5.65
CA ALA A 10 22.25 0.95 4.26
C ALA A 10 20.90 0.88 3.50
N PRO A 11 20.87 1.17 2.20
CA PRO A 11 19.66 1.02 1.39
C PRO A 11 19.27 -0.46 1.27
N ILE A 12 17.99 -0.74 1.45
CA ILE A 12 17.35 -2.05 1.27
C ILE A 12 17.43 -2.42 -0.20
N GLN A 13 18.05 -3.56 -0.52
CA GLN A 13 18.02 -4.15 -1.87
C GLN A 13 16.85 -5.15 -1.96
N PRO A 14 16.03 -5.11 -3.03
CA PRO A 14 14.98 -6.11 -3.23
C PRO A 14 15.58 -7.46 -3.64
N GLN A 15 15.12 -8.53 -3.00
CA GLN A 15 15.44 -9.92 -3.36
C GLN A 15 14.49 -10.41 -4.46
N SER A 16 15.02 -11.09 -5.48
CA SER A 16 14.25 -11.74 -6.55
C SER A 16 14.08 -13.23 -6.25
N ALA A 17 12.84 -13.72 -6.29
CA ALA A 17 12.49 -15.14 -6.38
C ALA A 17 11.96 -15.44 -7.79
N ALA A 18 12.26 -16.62 -8.35
CA ALA A 18 11.88 -17.01 -9.71
C ALA A 18 11.16 -18.37 -9.73
N LEU A 19 9.95 -18.40 -10.28
CA LEU A 19 9.23 -19.59 -10.75
C LEU A 19 8.48 -19.26 -12.05
N GLY A 20 8.28 -20.28 -12.90
CA GLY A 20 8.00 -20.15 -14.33
C GLY A 20 6.67 -19.48 -14.72
N GLY A 21 6.83 -18.29 -15.30
CA GLY A 21 5.94 -17.50 -16.14
C GLY A 21 6.85 -16.64 -17.03
N LYS A 22 6.37 -15.72 -17.86
CA LYS A 22 7.30 -14.68 -18.36
C LYS A 22 7.93 -14.02 -17.13
N ILE A 23 9.25 -14.08 -16.98
CA ILE A 23 9.92 -13.45 -15.83
C ILE A 23 9.86 -11.94 -16.07
N ASN A 24 8.75 -11.34 -15.69
CA ASN A 24 8.60 -9.90 -15.59
C ASN A 24 9.54 -9.45 -14.48
N MET A 25 10.48 -8.56 -14.78
CA MET A 25 11.43 -8.08 -13.78
C MET A 25 10.84 -6.90 -13.02
N LEU A 26 9.87 -7.19 -12.16
CA LEU A 26 9.19 -6.20 -11.33
C LEU A 26 10.17 -5.57 -10.33
N ALA A 27 10.18 -4.25 -10.27
CA ALA A 27 11.01 -3.49 -9.36
C ALA A 27 10.28 -2.23 -8.87
N SER A 28 10.66 -1.76 -7.68
CA SER A 28 10.19 -0.49 -7.15
C SER A 28 11.37 0.46 -6.93
N ARG A 29 11.20 1.71 -7.36
CA ARG A 29 12.16 2.78 -7.11
C ARG A 29 11.61 3.69 -6.03
N ALA A 30 12.28 3.71 -4.89
CA ALA A 30 11.93 4.55 -3.76
C ALA A 30 12.79 5.83 -3.70
N LYS A 31 12.16 6.95 -3.36
CA LYS A 31 12.85 8.22 -3.10
C LYS A 31 12.21 8.94 -1.92
N GLU A 32 13.00 9.26 -0.91
CA GLU A 32 12.56 10.14 0.19
C GLU A 32 12.20 11.53 -0.34
N ILE A 33 11.11 12.10 0.19
CA ILE A 33 10.67 13.44 -0.15
C ILE A 33 11.32 14.43 0.82
N PRO A 34 12.12 15.41 0.35
CA PRO A 34 12.77 16.37 1.23
C PRO A 34 11.77 17.14 2.10
N ASN A 35 12.12 17.33 3.37
CA ASN A 35 11.31 18.04 4.37
C ASN A 35 9.93 17.42 4.65
N GLN A 36 9.71 16.17 4.24
CA GLN A 36 8.49 15.41 4.56
C GLN A 36 8.90 14.04 5.09
N ARG A 37 8.11 13.48 6.02
CA ARG A 37 8.27 12.09 6.43
C ARG A 37 7.53 11.21 5.43
N ALA A 38 8.08 11.12 4.22
CA ALA A 38 7.40 10.49 3.10
C ALA A 38 8.38 9.84 2.12
N ILE A 39 7.94 8.75 1.50
CA ILE A 39 8.70 8.03 0.46
C ILE A 39 7.81 7.93 -0.78
N ARG A 40 8.31 8.42 -1.92
CA ARG A 40 7.68 8.28 -3.23
C ARG A 40 8.18 7.01 -3.91
N PHE A 41 7.27 6.28 -4.52
CA PHE A 41 7.54 5.04 -5.25
C PHE A 41 7.12 5.16 -6.72
N ILE A 42 7.94 4.58 -7.60
CA ILE A 42 7.59 4.29 -8.99
C ILE A 42 7.74 2.78 -9.18
N ILE A 43 6.76 2.15 -9.81
CA ILE A 43 6.81 0.73 -10.15
C ILE A 43 7.30 0.57 -11.58
N GLU A 44 8.25 -0.35 -11.77
CA GLU A 44 8.85 -0.66 -13.06
C GLU A 44 8.62 -2.13 -13.40
N ASN A 45 8.32 -2.40 -14.66
CA ASN A 45 8.30 -3.74 -15.24
C ASN A 45 9.29 -3.74 -16.41
N ASP A 46 10.23 -4.69 -16.41
CA ASP A 46 11.31 -4.77 -17.38
C ASP A 46 12.06 -3.42 -17.57
N SER A 47 12.36 -2.78 -16.43
CA SER A 47 13.05 -1.47 -16.34
C SER A 47 12.29 -0.27 -16.93
N SER A 48 11.02 -0.44 -17.29
CA SER A 48 10.15 0.63 -17.77
C SER A 48 9.07 0.96 -16.73
N PRO A 49 8.77 2.24 -16.48
CA PRO A 49 7.67 2.60 -15.60
C PRO A 49 6.33 2.01 -16.06
N VAL A 50 5.62 1.37 -15.13
CA VAL A 50 4.24 0.91 -15.33
C VAL A 50 3.33 2.14 -15.38
N SER A 51 2.34 2.21 -16.27
CA SER A 51 1.34 3.29 -16.29
C SER A 51 0.21 3.04 -15.28
N TYR A 52 -0.63 4.03 -14.98
CA TYR A 52 -1.82 3.79 -14.14
C TYR A 52 -2.76 2.75 -14.75
N ALA A 53 -3.01 2.84 -16.06
CA ALA A 53 -3.87 1.88 -16.76
C ALA A 53 -3.31 0.45 -16.65
N GLU A 54 -2.01 0.29 -16.82
CA GLU A 54 -1.34 -1.01 -16.68
C GLU A 54 -1.35 -1.49 -15.23
N ALA A 55 -1.06 -0.64 -14.25
CA ALA A 55 -1.12 -1.02 -12.83
C ALA A 55 -2.51 -1.54 -12.43
N ILE A 56 -3.58 -0.85 -12.87
CA ILE A 56 -4.97 -1.29 -12.65
C ILE A 56 -5.25 -2.63 -13.33
N HIS A 57 -4.81 -2.79 -14.58
CA HIS A 57 -4.96 -4.05 -15.31
C HIS A 57 -4.21 -5.21 -14.61
N GLN A 58 -2.99 -4.97 -14.13
CA GLN A 58 -2.17 -5.97 -13.46
C GLN A 58 -2.73 -6.33 -12.08
N TRP A 59 -3.23 -5.36 -11.30
CA TRP A 59 -3.93 -5.68 -10.05
C TRP A 59 -5.11 -6.62 -10.26
N GLN A 60 -5.84 -6.50 -11.36
CA GLN A 60 -6.98 -7.37 -11.65
C GLN A 60 -6.54 -8.77 -12.12
N ASN A 61 -5.48 -8.86 -12.92
CA ASN A 61 -5.22 -10.04 -13.73
C ASN A 61 -3.90 -10.79 -13.41
N ASP A 62 -3.00 -10.20 -12.63
CA ASP A 62 -1.66 -10.76 -12.37
C ASP A 62 -1.41 -10.90 -10.86
N ALA A 63 -1.30 -12.16 -10.42
CA ALA A 63 -1.07 -12.49 -9.02
C ALA A 63 0.35 -12.13 -8.55
N ASP A 64 1.35 -12.27 -9.43
CA ASP A 64 2.75 -11.98 -9.12
C ASP A 64 2.93 -10.47 -8.94
N PHE A 65 2.24 -9.67 -9.77
CA PHE A 65 2.21 -8.21 -9.60
C PHE A 65 1.57 -7.80 -8.27
N ARG A 66 0.44 -8.43 -7.89
CA ARG A 66 -0.20 -8.17 -6.59
C ARG A 66 0.73 -8.53 -5.43
N GLU A 67 1.34 -9.71 -5.45
CA GLU A 67 2.25 -10.17 -4.41
C GLU A 67 3.46 -9.22 -4.25
N PHE A 68 4.07 -8.84 -5.38
CA PHE A 68 5.16 -7.85 -5.40
C PHE A 68 4.71 -6.49 -4.83
N PHE A 69 3.54 -5.99 -5.26
CA PHE A 69 3.03 -4.69 -4.84
C PHE A 69 2.71 -4.67 -3.34
N ILE A 70 2.01 -5.69 -2.83
CA ILE A 70 1.70 -5.87 -1.42
C ILE A 70 3.01 -5.97 -0.61
N SER A 71 3.98 -6.75 -1.07
CA SER A 71 5.29 -6.86 -0.43
C SER A 71 6.01 -5.51 -0.35
N THR A 72 5.89 -4.65 -1.36
CA THR A 72 6.45 -3.30 -1.33
C THR A 72 5.83 -2.45 -0.20
N LEU A 73 4.52 -2.56 0.01
CA LEU A 73 3.80 -1.86 1.07
C LEU A 73 4.12 -2.41 2.48
N ILE A 74 4.20 -3.74 2.62
CA ILE A 74 4.55 -4.43 3.88
C ILE A 74 5.94 -3.98 4.37
N ASN A 75 6.90 -3.91 3.45
CA ASN A 75 8.31 -3.59 3.72
C ASN A 75 8.58 -2.08 3.93
N SER A 76 7.54 -1.25 3.97
CA SER A 76 7.67 0.16 4.36
C SER A 76 8.32 0.29 5.73
N PRO A 77 9.24 1.26 5.94
CA PRO A 77 9.89 1.48 7.23
C PRO A 77 8.97 2.16 8.26
N PHE A 78 7.79 2.66 7.85
CA PHE A 78 6.87 3.35 8.74
C PHE A 78 6.01 2.36 9.53
N LEU A 79 5.81 2.67 10.82
CA LEU A 79 4.91 1.91 11.69
C LEU A 79 3.50 1.91 11.10
N ALA A 80 2.98 3.10 10.83
CA ALA A 80 1.70 3.34 10.19
C ALA A 80 1.89 4.41 9.11
N TYR A 81 1.15 4.29 8.01
CA TYR A 81 1.26 5.21 6.89
C TYR A 81 -0.06 5.43 6.17
N ARG A 82 -0.15 6.57 5.49
CA ARG A 82 -1.16 6.80 4.44
C ARG A 82 -0.57 6.46 3.09
N TRP A 83 -1.32 5.72 2.29
CA TRP A 83 -1.00 5.44 0.90
C TRP A 83 -1.80 6.40 0.03
N GLU A 84 -1.11 7.18 -0.80
CA GLU A 84 -1.75 8.16 -1.68
C GLU A 84 -1.19 8.06 -3.11
N THR A 85 -2.06 8.26 -4.09
CA THR A 85 -1.71 8.42 -5.49
C THR A 85 -2.13 9.82 -5.96
N PRO A 86 -1.44 10.41 -6.94
CA PRO A 86 -1.96 11.55 -7.69
C PRO A 86 -3.38 11.29 -8.23
N PRO A 87 -4.23 12.33 -8.38
CA PRO A 87 -5.52 12.19 -9.04
C PRO A 87 -5.38 11.64 -10.47
N VAL A 88 -6.16 10.62 -10.80
CA VAL A 88 -6.14 9.97 -12.12
C VAL A 88 -7.45 10.21 -12.85
N THR A 89 -7.34 10.51 -14.14
CA THR A 89 -8.46 10.58 -15.09
C THR A 89 -8.13 9.71 -16.30
N ILE A 90 -9.10 9.49 -17.19
CA ILE A 90 -8.84 8.80 -18.47
C ILE A 90 -7.69 9.47 -19.24
N ALA A 91 -7.59 10.80 -19.21
CA ALA A 91 -6.55 11.54 -19.91
C ALA A 91 -5.15 11.40 -19.28
N THR A 92 -5.06 10.96 -18.01
CA THR A 92 -3.80 10.77 -17.30
C THR A 92 -3.48 9.31 -17.02
N ALA A 93 -4.29 8.37 -17.52
CA ALA A 93 -4.15 6.93 -17.26
C ALA A 93 -2.85 6.34 -17.86
N ASP A 94 -2.33 6.94 -18.94
CA ASP A 94 -1.08 6.54 -19.57
C ASP A 94 0.16 7.14 -18.87
N GLN A 95 -0.01 8.01 -17.88
CA GLN A 95 1.12 8.52 -17.10
C GLN A 95 1.72 7.42 -16.23
N PRO A 96 3.03 7.51 -15.89
CA PRO A 96 3.66 6.57 -14.97
C PRO A 96 2.90 6.47 -13.64
N PHE A 97 2.60 5.24 -13.24
CA PHE A 97 2.04 4.92 -11.94
C PHE A 97 3.04 5.26 -10.86
N GLU A 98 2.56 6.01 -9.87
CA GLU A 98 3.33 6.41 -8.72
C GLU A 98 2.43 6.51 -7.48
N PHE A 99 3.05 6.36 -6.32
CA PHE A 99 2.38 6.57 -5.05
C PHE A 99 3.36 7.09 -4.01
N VAL A 100 2.82 7.64 -2.92
CA VAL A 100 3.58 8.04 -1.75
C VAL A 100 3.09 7.27 -0.52
N LEU A 101 4.04 6.91 0.34
CA LEU A 101 3.76 6.52 1.71
C LEU A 101 4.11 7.70 2.60
N LEU A 102 3.12 8.23 3.32
CA LEU A 102 3.30 9.29 4.31
C LEU A 102 3.36 8.64 5.69
N ASP A 103 4.42 8.88 6.45
CA ASP A 103 4.53 8.42 7.83
C ASP A 103 3.44 9.06 8.69
N SER A 104 2.64 8.24 9.35
CA SER A 104 1.49 8.69 10.14
C SER A 104 1.36 7.83 11.39
N PRO A 105 2.29 7.94 12.35
CA PRO A 105 2.22 7.13 13.58
C PRO A 105 1.00 7.49 14.44
N ASP A 106 0.36 8.63 14.21
CA ASP A 106 -0.85 9.10 14.89
C ASP A 106 -2.09 8.26 14.60
N ILE A 107 -2.12 7.50 13.51
CA ILE A 107 -3.23 6.58 13.20
C ILE A 107 -3.00 5.16 13.73
N ALA A 108 -1.87 4.89 14.40
CA ALA A 108 -1.59 3.61 15.06
C ALA A 108 -2.37 3.49 16.38
N VAL A 109 -3.70 3.50 16.27
CA VAL A 109 -4.66 3.37 17.36
C VAL A 109 -5.60 2.21 17.07
N ASP A 110 -6.27 1.70 18.10
CA ASP A 110 -7.26 0.63 17.93
C ASP A 110 -8.42 1.10 17.05
N SER A 111 -8.90 0.23 16.15
CA SER A 111 -10.04 0.55 15.31
C SER A 111 -11.34 0.59 16.13
N ASP A 112 -12.19 1.57 15.84
CA ASP A 112 -13.59 1.58 16.29
C ASP A 112 -14.48 1.11 15.13
N PRO A 113 -15.05 -0.11 15.19
CA PRO A 113 -15.90 -0.62 14.11
C PRO A 113 -17.30 0.00 14.11
N THR A 114 -17.70 0.71 15.17
CA THR A 114 -19.07 1.21 15.37
C THR A 114 -19.59 2.05 14.20
N PRO A 115 -18.82 3.00 13.62
CA PRO A 115 -19.29 3.84 12.52
C PRO A 115 -19.64 3.08 11.24
N PHE A 116 -19.09 1.88 11.06
CA PHE A 116 -19.29 1.06 9.86
C PHE A 116 -20.02 -0.25 10.16
N PHE A 117 -20.47 -0.47 11.40
CA PHE A 117 -21.05 -1.72 11.85
C PHE A 117 -22.20 -2.19 10.96
N GLU A 118 -23.06 -1.27 10.52
CA GLU A 118 -24.18 -1.59 9.63
C GLU A 118 -23.77 -2.18 8.28
N HIS A 119 -22.54 -1.91 7.83
CA HIS A 119 -21.99 -2.44 6.58
C HIS A 119 -21.40 -3.85 6.76
N PHE A 120 -21.09 -4.25 7.99
CA PHE A 120 -20.54 -5.56 8.33
C PHE A 120 -21.61 -6.57 8.76
N VAL A 121 -22.88 -6.14 8.91
CA VAL A 121 -23.99 -7.02 9.26
C VAL A 121 -24.14 -8.09 8.16
N ASP A 122 -24.24 -9.35 8.60
CA ASP A 122 -24.34 -10.54 7.74
C ASP A 122 -23.13 -10.78 6.81
N LYS A 123 -21.94 -10.30 7.21
CA LYS A 123 -20.66 -10.56 6.55
C LYS A 123 -19.81 -11.52 7.36
N GLU A 124 -19.11 -12.39 6.64
CA GLU A 124 -18.09 -13.24 7.26
C GLU A 124 -16.81 -12.42 7.52
N PRO A 125 -16.01 -12.78 8.55
CA PRO A 125 -14.70 -12.18 8.75
C PRO A 125 -13.85 -12.24 7.47
N GLU A 126 -13.01 -11.23 7.26
CA GLU A 126 -12.12 -11.09 6.08
C GLU A 126 -12.84 -10.81 4.74
N GLU A 127 -14.19 -10.83 4.69
CA GLU A 127 -14.92 -10.32 3.52
C GLU A 127 -14.62 -8.84 3.28
N ILE A 128 -14.62 -8.42 2.02
CA ILE A 128 -14.45 -7.02 1.65
C ILE A 128 -15.82 -6.41 1.35
N VAL A 129 -16.15 -5.30 2.03
CA VAL A 129 -17.36 -4.52 1.76
C VAL A 129 -17.05 -3.23 1.03
N GLU A 130 -17.94 -2.85 0.13
CA GLU A 130 -17.94 -1.56 -0.57
C GLU A 130 -19.22 -0.78 -0.24
N PHE A 131 -19.08 0.49 0.12
CA PHE A 131 -20.20 1.36 0.43
C PHE A 131 -19.85 2.82 0.14
N ARG A 132 -20.86 3.69 0.03
CA ARG A 132 -20.61 5.11 -0.25
C ARG A 132 -20.16 5.84 1.01
N SER A 133 -19.29 6.84 0.86
CA SER A 133 -19.01 7.82 1.92
C SER A 133 -20.29 8.51 2.37
N LEU A 134 -20.29 9.13 3.56
CA LEU A 134 -21.45 9.89 4.07
C LEU A 134 -21.91 10.99 3.10
N GLY A 135 -20.97 11.61 2.37
CA GLY A 135 -21.27 12.60 1.33
C GLY A 135 -21.80 12.01 0.01
N GLY A 136 -21.71 10.69 -0.17
CA GLY A 136 -22.17 9.98 -1.36
C GLY A 136 -21.26 10.12 -2.59
N ASP A 137 -20.13 10.81 -2.46
CA ASP A 137 -19.22 11.21 -3.53
C ASP A 137 -18.01 10.29 -3.70
N SER A 138 -17.82 9.35 -2.79
CA SER A 138 -16.70 8.41 -2.77
C SER A 138 -17.20 6.99 -2.48
N ILE A 139 -16.48 5.99 -2.97
CA ILE A 139 -16.65 4.60 -2.56
C ILE A 139 -15.58 4.31 -1.51
N LEU A 140 -16.02 3.81 -0.36
CA LEU A 140 -15.17 3.28 0.70
C LEU A 140 -15.12 1.76 0.55
N VAL A 141 -13.92 1.20 0.71
CA VAL A 141 -13.65 -0.23 0.69
C VAL A 141 -13.04 -0.58 2.03
N ALA A 142 -13.63 -1.52 2.75
CA ALA A 142 -13.16 -1.93 4.07
C ALA A 142 -13.22 -3.46 4.22
N PRO A 143 -12.15 -4.09 4.74
CA PRO A 143 -12.23 -5.47 5.19
C PRO A 143 -13.13 -5.59 6.42
N CYS A 144 -13.93 -6.65 6.48
CA CYS A 144 -14.75 -6.98 7.63
C CYS A 144 -13.83 -7.45 8.75
N PRO A 145 -13.84 -6.77 9.92
CA PRO A 145 -12.95 -7.12 11.00
C PRO A 145 -13.30 -8.49 11.59
N ASP A 146 -12.28 -9.24 11.98
CA ASP A 146 -12.43 -10.37 12.89
C ASP A 146 -12.39 -9.89 14.35
N ILE A 147 -12.00 -10.77 15.29
CA ILE A 147 -11.92 -10.44 16.72
C ILE A 147 -10.73 -9.48 17.02
N ALA A 148 -9.66 -9.50 16.22
CA ALA A 148 -8.45 -8.73 16.45
C ALA A 148 -8.51 -7.34 15.80
N LEU A 149 -9.31 -6.44 16.38
CA LEU A 149 -9.52 -5.07 15.89
C LEU A 149 -8.24 -4.22 15.70
N THR A 150 -7.13 -4.61 16.32
CA THR A 150 -5.82 -3.95 16.20
C THR A 150 -5.27 -4.01 14.77
N ASP A 151 -5.62 -5.05 14.01
CA ASP A 151 -5.10 -5.24 12.64
C ASP A 151 -5.84 -4.35 11.63
N TYR A 152 -7.00 -3.84 12.01
CA TYR A 152 -7.90 -3.05 11.14
C TYR A 152 -7.78 -1.54 11.36
N GLY A 153 -6.86 -1.07 12.22
CA GLY A 153 -6.68 0.36 12.52
C GLY A 153 -6.11 1.17 11.36
N HIS A 154 -5.25 0.56 10.53
CA HIS A 154 -4.68 1.20 9.34
C HIS A 154 -4.13 0.16 8.35
N LEU A 155 -3.97 0.57 7.08
CA LEU A 155 -3.51 -0.30 5.98
C LEU A 155 -2.22 -1.09 6.32
N ALA A 156 -1.25 -0.44 6.96
CA ALA A 156 0.01 -1.09 7.29
C ALA A 156 -0.11 -2.23 8.34
N ALA A 157 -1.09 -2.17 9.25
CA ALA A 157 -1.33 -3.24 10.21
C ALA A 157 -2.03 -4.40 9.52
N TYR A 158 -3.08 -4.10 8.75
CA TYR A 158 -3.84 -5.07 7.98
C TYR A 158 -2.92 -5.89 7.06
N LEU A 159 -2.11 -5.24 6.23
CA LEU A 159 -1.21 -5.93 5.30
C LEU A 159 -0.13 -6.78 5.98
N ARG A 160 0.20 -6.53 7.26
CA ARG A 160 1.28 -7.25 7.97
C ARG A 160 0.78 -8.42 8.82
N ASN A 161 -0.50 -8.40 9.19
CA ASN A 161 -1.06 -9.29 10.20
C ASN A 161 -2.23 -10.15 9.70
N SER A 162 -2.87 -9.78 8.59
CA SER A 162 -4.00 -10.51 7.97
C SER A 162 -3.56 -11.41 6.82
#